data_AF-A0A353D0D9-F1
#
_entry.id   AF-A0A353D0D9-F1
#
_cell.length_a   1.000
_cell.length_b   1.000
_cell.length_c   1.000
_cell.angle_alpha   90.00
_cell.angle_beta   90.00
_cell.angle_gamma   90.00
#
_symmetry.space_group_name_H-M   'P 1'
#
loop_
_entity.id
_entity.type
_entity.pdbx_description
1 polymer ?
#
loop_
_entity_poly.entity_id
_entity_poly.type
_entity_poly.pdbx_seq_one_letter_code
_entity_poly.pdbx_strand_id
1 'polypeptide(L)' 'MKPWRRGMLIEHRFLLSIKQDKPDWEQLPFDDLSKWPAIQWKLHNIRQMSARSHKAALTRLRDVLGI' A
#
# COMPACT_ATOMS: atom_id res chain seq x y z
N MET A 1 -8.77 -18.93 12.67
CA MET A 1 -9.10 -17.56 12.19
C MET A 1 -10.19 -17.62 11.13
N LYS A 2 -11.13 -16.67 11.10
CA LYS A 2 -12.12 -16.58 10.02
C LYS A 2 -11.42 -16.29 8.67
N PRO A 3 -11.82 -16.92 7.55
CA PRO A 3 -11.12 -16.82 6.26
C PRO A 3 -10.95 -15.37 5.76
N TRP A 4 -11.94 -14.51 5.98
CA TRP A 4 -11.91 -13.09 5.62
C TRP A 4 -10.79 -12.29 6.30
N ARG A 5 -10.32 -12.72 7.49
CA ARG A 5 -9.20 -12.05 8.15
C ARG A 5 -7.87 -12.25 7.43
N ARG A 6 -7.71 -13.33 6.65
CA ARG A 6 -6.48 -13.55 5.88
C ARG A 6 -6.40 -12.63 4.67
N GLY A 7 -7.51 -12.47 3.93
CA GLY A 7 -7.61 -11.50 2.83
C GLY A 7 -7.25 -10.10 3.33
N MET A 8 -7.93 -9.63 4.38
CA MET A 8 -7.70 -8.30 4.97
C MET A 8 -6.22 -7.99 5.24
N LEU A 9 -5.47 -8.95 5.78
CA LEU A 9 -4.03 -8.77 6.05
C LEU A 9 -3.19 -8.66 4.78
N ILE A 10 -3.56 -9.37 3.72
CA ILE A 10 -2.92 -9.31 2.40
C ILE A 10 -3.15 -7.93 1.78
N GLU A 11 -4.40 -7.45 1.75
CA GLU A 11 -4.70 -6.12 1.20
C GLU A 11 -4.02 -5.01 2.02
N HIS A 12 -3.98 -5.12 3.35
CA HIS A 12 -3.30 -4.16 4.20
C HIS A 12 -1.78 -4.11 3.93
N ARG A 13 -1.14 -5.26 3.75
CA ARG A 13 0.30 -5.34 3.39
C ARG A 13 0.56 -4.69 2.04
N PHE A 14 -0.31 -4.92 1.06
CA PHE A 14 -0.21 -4.26 -0.24
C PHE A 14 -0.32 -2.73 -0.11
N LEU A 15 -1.29 -2.21 0.65
CA LEU A 15 -1.42 -0.77 0.86
C LEU A 15 -0.18 -0.15 1.53
N LEU A 16 0.43 -0.86 2.48
CA LEU A 16 1.68 -0.43 3.12
C LEU A 16 2.86 -0.44 2.13
N SER A 17 2.98 -1.45 1.27
CA SER A 17 4.05 -1.57 0.28
C SER A 17 3.97 -0.45 -0.76
N ILE A 18 2.77 -0.12 -1.24
CA ILE A 18 2.50 1.08 -2.06
C ILE A 18 2.94 2.34 -1.31
N LYS A 19 2.48 2.52 -0.06
CA LYS A 19 2.78 3.73 0.72
C LYS A 19 4.28 3.89 0.99
N GLN A 20 5.05 2.82 0.98
CA GLN A 20 6.51 2.82 1.12
C GLN A 20 7.28 3.09 -0.19
N ASP A 21 6.58 3.25 -1.32
CA ASP A 21 7.18 3.25 -2.67
C ASP A 21 8.01 1.99 -2.95
N LYS A 22 7.58 0.85 -2.37
CA LYS A 22 8.13 -0.49 -2.62
C LYS A 22 6.98 -1.48 -2.85
N PRO A 23 6.22 -1.34 -3.94
CA PRO A 23 5.04 -2.15 -4.19
C PRO A 23 5.38 -3.64 -4.20
N ASP A 24 4.56 -4.41 -3.51
CA ASP A 24 4.57 -5.88 -3.57
C ASP A 24 3.47 -6.34 -4.53
N TRP A 25 3.83 -6.50 -5.81
CA TRP A 25 2.86 -6.80 -6.87
C TRP A 25 2.27 -8.21 -6.76
N GLU A 26 2.97 -9.13 -6.11
CA GLU A 26 2.56 -10.53 -5.98
C GLU A 26 1.52 -10.72 -4.85
N GLN A 27 1.32 -9.69 -4.03
CA GLN A 27 0.42 -9.76 -2.88
C GLN A 27 -1.06 -9.89 -3.30
N LEU A 28 -1.46 -9.43 -4.48
CA LEU A 28 -2.84 -9.47 -4.96
C LEU A 28 -2.98 -10.24 -6.28
N PRO A 29 -4.09 -10.98 -6.50
CA PRO A 29 -4.28 -11.85 -7.67
C PRO A 29 -4.79 -11.07 -8.90
N PHE A 30 -4.26 -9.87 -9.14
CA PHE A 30 -4.68 -9.02 -10.26
C PHE A 30 -3.57 -8.92 -11.29
N ASP A 31 -3.91 -9.22 -12.54
CA ASP A 31 -2.98 -9.07 -13.65
C ASP A 31 -2.67 -7.59 -13.91
N ASP A 32 -1.41 -7.35 -14.30
CA ASP A 32 -0.94 -6.04 -14.72
C ASP A 32 -1.21 -4.92 -13.69
N LEU A 33 -1.28 -5.25 -12.40
CA LEU A 33 -1.56 -4.29 -11.33
C LEU A 33 -0.57 -3.11 -11.31
N SER A 34 0.68 -3.36 -11.71
CA SER A 34 1.70 -2.33 -11.88
C SER A 34 1.38 -1.32 -12.99
N LYS A 35 0.53 -1.66 -13.96
CA LYS A 35 0.15 -0.77 -15.08
C LYS A 35 -1.11 0.05 -14.78
N TRP A 36 -1.78 -0.19 -13.66
CA TRP A 36 -3.06 0.46 -13.37
C TRP A 36 -2.88 1.97 -13.12
N PRO A 37 -3.62 2.84 -13.82
CA PRO A 37 -3.43 4.29 -13.75
C PRO A 37 -3.53 4.87 -12.34
N ALA A 38 -4.51 4.39 -11.54
CA ALA A 38 -4.72 4.87 -10.18
C ALA A 38 -3.53 4.57 -9.26
N ILE A 39 -2.90 3.41 -9.44
CA ILE A 39 -1.73 2.99 -8.65
C ILE A 39 -0.51 3.79 -9.08
N GLN A 40 -0.30 3.95 -10.38
CA GLN A 40 0.78 4.79 -10.92
C GLN A 40 0.68 6.24 -10.43
N TRP A 41 -0.52 6.81 -10.43
CA TRP A 41 -0.76 8.15 -9.89
C TRP A 41 -0.45 8.23 -8.38
N LYS A 42 -0.83 7.20 -7.62
CA LYS A 42 -0.52 7.14 -6.19
C LYS A 42 0.99 7.10 -5.92
N LEU A 43 1.73 6.29 -6.67
CA LEU A 43 3.19 6.19 -6.56
C LEU A 43 3.87 7.50 -6.96
N HIS A 44 3.42 8.13 -8.04
CA HIS A 44 3.90 9.45 -8.45
C HIS A 44 3.73 10.49 -7.34
N ASN A 45 2.58 10.52 -6.66
CA ASN A 45 2.34 11.43 -5.54
C ASN A 45 3.22 11.12 -4.32
N ILE A 46 3.45 9.83 -4.02
CA ILE A 46 4.30 9.42 -2.90
C ILE A 46 5.75 9.86 -3.13
N ARG A 47 6.27 9.70 -4.35
CA ARG A 47 7.63 10.10 -4.72
C ARG A 47 7.89 11.61 -4.62
N GLN A 48 6.82 12.41 -4.69
CA GLN A 48 6.91 13.87 -4.53
C GLN A 48 6.78 14.32 -3.07
N MET A 49 6.50 13.42 -2.12
CA MET A 49 6.40 13.79 -0.72
C MET A 49 7.77 14.08 -0.11
N SER A 50 7.84 15.07 0.79
CA SER A 50 9.01 15.20 1.65
C SER A 50 9.14 14.00 2.59
N ALA A 51 10.36 13.63 2.96
CA ALA A 51 10.62 12.48 3.85
C ALA A 51 9.83 12.56 5.17
N ARG A 52 9.68 13.78 5.74
CA ARG A 52 8.87 14.02 6.94
C ARG A 52 7.39 13.68 6.71
N SER A 53 6.81 14.22 5.65
CA SER A 53 5.38 14.01 5.33
C SER A 53 5.10 12.56 4.96
N HIS A 54 6.03 11.94 4.23
CA HIS A 54 5.97 10.54 3.84
C HIS A 54 5.95 9.63 5.06
N LYS A 55 6.89 9.83 6.00
CA LYS A 55 6.95 9.11 7.27
C LYS A 55 5.68 9.28 8.10
N ALA A 56 5.20 10.51 8.28
CA ALA A 56 3.97 10.77 9.03
C ALA A 56 2.74 10.07 8.43
N ALA A 57 2.60 10.11 7.10
CA ALA A 57 1.50 9.45 6.41
C ALA A 57 1.61 7.91 6.45
N LEU A 58 2.83 7.36 6.47
CA LEU A 58 3.05 5.92 6.63
C LEU A 58 2.71 5.45 8.05
N THR A 59 3.07 6.21 9.09
CA THR A 59 2.67 5.93 10.48
C THR A 59 1.14 5.95 10.61
N ARG A 60 0.49 7.01 10.12
CA ARG A 60 -0.97 7.10 10.17
C ARG A 60 -1.67 5.93 9.47
N LEU A 61 -1.11 5.45 8.36
CA LEU A 61 -1.67 4.29 7.66
C LEU A 61 -1.57 3.02 8.51
N ARG A 62 -0.43 2.79 9.17
CA ARG A 62 -0.28 1.66 10.11
C ARG A 62 -1.31 1.69 11.23
N ASP A 63 -1.52 2.84 11.85
CA ASP A 63 -2.49 3.03 12.93
C ASP A 63 -3.92 2.68 12.48
N VAL A 64 -4.32 3.16 11.29
CA VAL A 64 -5.67 2.89 10.73
C VAL A 64 -5.85 1.41 10.36
N LEU A 65 -4.79 0.76 9.86
CA LEU A 65 -4.83 -0.65 9.49
C LEU A 65 -4.69 -1.60 10.69
N GLY A 66 -4.31 -1.07 11.87
CA GLY A 66 -4.08 -1.84 13.09
C GLY A 66 -2.87 -2.77 13.03
N ILE A 67 -1.79 -2.33 12.37
CA ILE A 67 -0.56 -3.12 12.14
C ILE A 67 0.67 -2.37 12.66
#